data_AF-A0A7S2S119-F1
#
_entry.id   AF-A0A7S2S119-F1
#
_cell.length_a   1.000
_cell.length_b   1.000
_cell.length_c   1.000
_cell.angle_alpha   90.00
_cell.angle_beta   90.00
_cell.angle_gamma   90.00
#
_symmetry.space_group_name_H-M   'P 1'
#
loop_
_entity.id
_entity.type
_entity.pdbx_description
1 polymer ?
#
loop_
_entity_poly.entity_id
_entity_poly.type
_entity_poly.pdbx_seq_one_letter_code
_entity_poly.pdbx_strand_id
1 'polypeptide(L)'
;VSKQKKSKNVRQSKEIDPVTSYDVFMSFVSFYSSKGKTRVDASKIVGKDCYLTWLRTRQTAAGFPADVYRRTVIAHLTGTKKRKPFPKEVEASLLETVRIKQVWPCFASVLDNKGKPITFGKLGFRPRGYHESTQGFSTPKLTSKYFKSPPEKTQALSFQEEQETFT
;
A
#
# COMPACT_ATOMS: atom_id res chain seq x y z
N VAL A 1 -49.51 1.24 47.80
CA VAL A 1 -48.66 2.32 47.24
C VAL A 1 -47.45 1.68 46.55
N SER A 2 -47.54 1.40 45.25
CA SER A 2 -46.50 0.67 44.49
C SER A 2 -45.69 1.65 43.63
N LYS A 3 -44.41 1.83 43.95
CA LYS A 3 -43.49 2.71 43.21
C LYS A 3 -42.76 1.90 42.13
N GLN A 4 -43.11 2.14 40.87
CA GLN A 4 -42.38 1.61 39.71
C GLN A 4 -41.06 2.38 39.52
N LYS A 5 -39.93 1.66 39.58
CA LYS A 5 -38.59 2.17 39.21
C LYS A 5 -38.47 2.20 37.68
N LYS A 6 -38.42 3.39 37.09
CA LYS A 6 -38.03 3.58 35.68
C LYS A 6 -36.50 3.45 35.54
N SER A 7 -36.05 2.34 34.95
CA SER A 7 -34.67 2.17 34.47
C SER A 7 -34.42 3.09 33.27
N LYS A 8 -33.51 4.06 33.44
CA LYS A 8 -33.00 4.89 32.35
C LYS A 8 -31.98 4.09 31.54
N ASN A 9 -32.35 3.72 30.33
CA ASN A 9 -31.47 3.08 29.36
C ASN A 9 -30.60 4.17 28.69
N VAL A 10 -29.36 4.32 29.15
CA VAL A 10 -28.38 5.26 28.60
C VAL A 10 -27.76 4.61 27.36
N ARG A 11 -28.24 5.00 26.18
CA ARG A 11 -27.59 4.68 24.90
C ARG A 11 -26.30 5.48 24.80
N GLN A 12 -25.16 4.88 25.17
CA GLN A 12 -23.84 5.44 24.86
C GLN A 12 -23.63 5.37 23.34
N SER A 13 -23.82 6.50 22.66
CA SER A 13 -23.34 6.69 21.30
C SER A 13 -21.82 6.65 21.33
N LYS A 14 -21.24 5.54 20.86
CA LYS A 14 -19.80 5.35 20.71
C LYS A 14 -19.29 6.40 19.72
N GLU A 15 -18.57 7.40 20.23
CA GLU A 15 -17.92 8.42 19.42
C GLU A 15 -16.94 7.70 18.47
N ILE A 16 -17.22 7.76 17.17
CA ILE A 16 -16.37 7.12 16.16
C ILE A 16 -15.26 8.12 15.85
N ASP A 17 -14.07 7.87 16.38
CA ASP A 17 -12.89 8.66 16.05
C ASP A 17 -12.71 8.75 14.52
N PRO A 18 -12.36 9.92 13.98
CA PRO A 18 -12.17 10.08 12.54
C PRO A 18 -11.01 9.20 12.07
N VAL A 19 -11.34 8.19 11.25
CA VAL A 19 -10.38 7.21 10.74
C VAL A 19 -9.27 7.92 9.95
N THR A 20 -8.04 7.92 10.50
CA THR A 20 -6.92 8.61 9.85
C THR A 20 -6.35 7.77 8.71
N SER A 21 -5.59 8.39 7.79
CA SER A 21 -4.91 7.63 6.71
C SER A 21 -3.97 6.58 7.29
N TYR A 22 -3.33 6.93 8.40
CA TYR A 22 -2.37 6.08 9.08
C TYR A 22 -3.04 4.81 9.59
N ASP A 23 -4.21 4.93 10.22
CA ASP A 23 -4.94 3.78 10.76
C ASP A 23 -5.38 2.82 9.65
N VAL A 24 -5.84 3.38 8.52
CA VAL A 24 -6.15 2.57 7.34
C VAL A 24 -4.91 1.80 6.89
N PHE A 25 -3.76 2.46 6.70
CA PHE A 25 -2.55 1.77 6.23
C PHE A 25 -2.08 0.69 7.21
N MET A 26 -2.09 0.99 8.51
CA MET A 26 -1.65 0.05 9.53
C MET A 26 -2.56 -1.18 9.62
N SER A 27 -3.86 -1.07 9.29
CA SER A 27 -4.77 -2.22 9.23
C SER A 27 -4.42 -3.25 8.14
N PHE A 28 -3.63 -2.87 7.14
CA PHE A 28 -3.16 -3.77 6.07
C PHE A 28 -1.76 -4.33 6.33
N VAL A 29 -1.10 -3.94 7.41
CA VAL A 29 0.22 -4.47 7.79
C VAL A 29 0.06 -5.78 8.52
N SER A 30 0.78 -6.82 8.08
CA SER A 30 0.79 -8.12 8.73
C SER A 30 2.10 -8.33 9.50
N PHE A 31 1.98 -8.71 10.77
CA PHE A 31 3.12 -9.01 11.64
C PHE A 31 3.18 -10.52 11.84
N TYR A 32 4.33 -11.12 11.52
CA TYR A 32 4.58 -12.55 11.70
C TYR A 32 5.70 -12.72 12.73
N SER A 33 5.44 -13.45 13.81
CA SER A 33 6.49 -13.83 14.76
C SER A 33 6.93 -15.25 14.47
N SER A 34 8.21 -15.45 14.15
CA SER A 34 8.78 -16.79 13.96
C SER A 34 10.18 -16.87 14.59
N LYS A 35 10.36 -17.85 15.50
CA LYS A 35 11.64 -18.13 16.19
C LYS A 35 12.28 -16.89 16.83
N GLY A 36 11.48 -16.05 17.49
CA GLY A 36 11.95 -14.84 18.18
C GLY A 36 12.32 -13.67 17.25
N LYS A 37 12.07 -13.77 15.94
CA LYS A 37 12.21 -12.66 15.00
C LYS A 37 10.84 -12.23 14.48
N THR A 38 10.56 -10.93 14.59
CA THR A 38 9.38 -10.32 14.00
C THR A 38 9.66 -9.99 12.54
N ARG A 39 8.88 -10.59 11.63
CA ARG A 39 8.84 -10.21 10.22
C ARG A 39 7.59 -9.37 9.98
N VAL A 40 7.74 -8.33 9.16
CA VAL A 40 6.66 -7.41 8.83
C VAL A 40 6.46 -7.42 7.33
N ASP A 41 5.20 -7.56 6.92
CA ASP A 41 4.77 -7.43 5.53
C ASP A 41 3.86 -6.22 5.39
N ALA A 42 4.37 -5.19 4.71
CA ALA A 42 3.67 -3.95 4.41
C ALA A 42 3.29 -3.84 2.91
N SER A 43 3.49 -4.89 2.11
CA SER A 43 3.24 -4.86 0.67
C SER A 43 1.78 -4.57 0.31
N LYS A 44 0.84 -4.96 1.18
CA LYS A 44 -0.59 -4.71 1.03
C LYS A 44 -0.98 -3.23 1.08
N ILE A 45 -0.11 -2.34 1.59
CA ILE A 45 -0.34 -0.88 1.56
C ILE A 45 -0.38 -0.36 0.12
N VAL A 46 0.41 -0.93 -0.80
CA VAL A 46 0.33 -0.59 -2.24
C VAL A 46 -0.65 -1.50 -3.00
N GLY A 47 -1.39 -2.35 -2.28
CA GLY A 47 -2.40 -3.25 -2.82
C GLY A 47 -3.73 -2.55 -3.11
N LYS A 48 -4.51 -3.16 -4.00
CA LYS A 48 -5.82 -2.64 -4.44
C LYS A 48 -6.79 -2.45 -3.26
N ASP A 49 -6.82 -3.39 -2.32
CA ASP A 49 -7.77 -3.36 -1.20
C ASP A 49 -7.54 -2.19 -0.24
N CYS A 50 -6.27 -1.87 0.04
CA CYS A 50 -5.90 -0.74 0.87
C CYS A 50 -6.31 0.59 0.21
N TYR A 51 -6.08 0.72 -1.10
CA TYR A 51 -6.51 1.89 -1.86
C TYR A 51 -8.03 2.07 -1.84
N LEU A 52 -8.80 1.00 -2.09
CA LEU A 52 -10.26 1.05 -2.08
C LEU A 52 -10.82 1.39 -0.69
N THR A 53 -10.23 0.83 0.37
CA THR A 53 -10.63 1.13 1.76
C THR A 53 -10.32 2.58 2.12
N TRP A 54 -9.15 3.08 1.71
CA TRP A 54 -8.79 4.48 1.87
C TRP A 54 -9.70 5.43 1.09
N LEU A 55 -10.16 5.02 -0.11
CA LEU A 55 -11.06 5.81 -0.94
C LEU A 55 -12.45 5.91 -0.31
N ARG A 56 -12.96 4.80 0.25
CA ARG A 56 -14.25 4.77 0.98
C ARG A 56 -14.27 5.73 2.16
N THR A 57 -13.15 5.90 2.86
CA THR A 57 -13.05 6.84 3.99
C THR A 57 -12.90 8.31 3.55
N ARG A 58 -12.72 8.58 2.25
CA ARG A 58 -12.49 9.93 1.70
C ARG A 58 -13.33 10.14 0.44
N GLN A 59 -14.64 9.99 0.57
CA GLN A 59 -15.59 10.20 -0.53
C GLN A 59 -15.50 11.61 -1.14
N THR A 60 -14.96 12.58 -0.40
CA THR A 60 -14.70 13.96 -0.83
C THR A 60 -13.27 14.22 -1.31
N ALA A 61 -12.46 13.17 -1.53
CA ALA A 61 -11.07 13.35 -1.98
C ALA A 61 -11.04 14.12 -3.32
N ALA A 62 -10.38 15.27 -3.31
CA ALA A 62 -10.30 16.18 -4.45
C ALA A 62 -9.74 15.49 -5.70
N GLY A 63 -10.45 15.65 -6.82
CA GLY A 63 -10.03 15.56 -8.24
C GLY A 63 -9.27 14.32 -8.74
N PHE A 64 -8.20 13.93 -8.06
CA PHE A 64 -7.29 12.87 -8.46
C PHE A 64 -6.90 11.99 -7.26
N PRO A 65 -7.77 11.07 -6.82
CA PRO A 65 -7.60 10.31 -5.59
C PRO A 65 -6.34 9.44 -5.58
N ALA A 66 -5.89 8.95 -6.74
CA ALA A 66 -4.69 8.14 -6.87
C ALA A 66 -3.40 8.91 -6.48
N ASP A 67 -3.25 10.16 -6.91
CA ASP A 67 -2.08 10.98 -6.56
C ASP A 67 -2.14 11.40 -5.09
N VAL A 68 -3.32 11.74 -4.59
CA VAL A 68 -3.51 12.04 -3.16
C VAL A 68 -3.13 10.84 -2.30
N TYR A 69 -3.56 9.63 -2.69
CA TYR A 69 -3.18 8.38 -2.03
C TYR A 69 -1.66 8.20 -2.01
N ARG A 70 -1.03 8.24 -3.20
CA ARG A 70 0.43 8.10 -3.36
C ARG A 70 1.18 9.10 -2.51
N ARG A 71 0.82 10.39 -2.57
CA ARG A 71 1.45 11.45 -1.78
C ARG A 71 1.31 11.22 -0.29
N THR A 72 0.16 10.70 0.15
CA THR A 72 -0.10 10.39 1.56
C THR A 72 0.80 9.25 2.04
N VAL A 73 0.89 8.16 1.28
CA VAL A 73 1.80 7.04 1.60
C VAL A 73 3.25 7.53 1.68
N ILE A 74 3.71 8.29 0.69
CA ILE A 74 5.07 8.85 0.67
C ILE A 74 5.30 9.80 1.86
N ALA A 75 4.30 10.60 2.26
CA ALA A 75 4.44 11.50 3.39
C ALA A 75 4.66 10.77 4.71
N HIS A 76 3.94 9.66 4.95
CA HIS A 76 4.18 8.80 6.11
C HIS A 76 5.52 8.05 6.02
N LEU A 77 5.94 7.67 4.82
CA LEU A 77 7.23 7.00 4.58
C LEU A 77 8.44 7.91 4.82
N THR A 78 8.31 9.20 4.50
CA THR A 78 9.38 10.21 4.60
C THR A 78 9.27 11.10 5.84
N GLY A 79 8.19 10.99 6.61
CA GLY A 79 7.88 11.88 7.73
C GLY A 79 7.67 13.35 7.32
N THR A 80 7.31 13.61 6.06
CA THR A 80 7.07 14.97 5.57
C THR A 80 5.67 15.47 5.94
N LYS A 81 5.44 16.79 5.83
CA LYS A 81 4.14 17.44 6.10
C LYS A 81 3.59 17.21 7.52
N LYS A 82 4.46 17.11 8.53
CA LYS A 82 4.09 16.88 9.94
C LYS A 82 3.23 15.61 10.13
N ARG A 83 3.37 14.62 9.24
CA ARG A 83 2.68 13.33 9.33
C ARG A 83 3.44 12.41 10.27
N LYS A 84 2.70 11.62 11.05
CA LYS A 84 3.27 10.55 11.89
C LYS A 84 3.99 9.52 10.99
N PRO A 85 5.30 9.28 11.14
CA PRO A 85 6.00 8.32 10.30
C PRO A 85 5.56 6.87 10.59
N PHE A 86 5.78 5.97 9.64
CA PHE A 86 5.58 4.53 9.87
C PHE A 86 6.60 4.00 10.89
N PRO A 87 6.26 2.95 11.67
CA PRO A 87 7.25 2.26 12.48
C PRO A 87 8.43 1.76 11.63
N LYS A 88 9.62 1.66 12.23
CA LYS A 88 10.88 1.33 11.52
C LYS A 88 10.76 0.05 10.67
N GLU A 89 10.14 -0.98 11.21
CA GLU A 89 9.99 -2.29 10.56
C GLU A 89 9.02 -2.23 9.38
N VAL A 90 7.94 -1.45 9.53
CA VAL A 90 6.95 -1.20 8.48
C VAL A 90 7.55 -0.36 7.37
N GLU A 91 8.30 0.69 7.72
CA GLU A 91 9.00 1.53 6.74
C GLU A 91 9.97 0.69 5.90
N ALA A 92 10.79 -0.15 6.53
CA ALA A 92 11.75 -1.01 5.82
C ALA A 92 11.04 -1.95 4.83
N SER A 93 10.01 -2.66 5.28
CA SER A 93 9.22 -3.57 4.43
C SER A 93 8.52 -2.83 3.28
N LEU A 94 7.97 -1.64 3.56
CA LEU A 94 7.29 -0.83 2.55
C LEU A 94 8.28 -0.26 1.52
N LEU A 95 9.48 0.16 1.96
CA LEU A 95 10.56 0.65 1.08
C LEU A 95 11.00 -0.40 0.08
N GLU A 96 11.16 -1.66 0.50
CA GLU A 96 11.47 -2.77 -0.40
C GLU A 96 10.43 -2.85 -1.51
N THR A 97 9.15 -2.76 -1.16
CA THR A 97 8.05 -2.83 -2.14
C THR A 97 8.01 -1.61 -3.08
N VAL A 98 8.12 -0.39 -2.54
CA VAL A 98 7.98 0.84 -3.35
C VAL A 98 9.22 1.16 -4.21
N ARG A 99 10.38 0.56 -3.90
CA ARG A 99 11.62 0.71 -4.67
C ARG A 99 11.64 -0.12 -5.95
N ILE A 100 10.80 -1.15 -6.05
CA ILE A 100 10.67 -1.95 -7.26
C ILE A 100 10.17 -1.05 -8.39
N LYS A 101 10.83 -1.14 -9.56
CA LYS A 101 10.48 -0.36 -10.77
C LYS A 101 9.26 -0.97 -11.47
N GLN A 102 8.12 -0.92 -10.80
CA GLN A 102 6.85 -1.45 -11.30
C GLN A 102 5.71 -0.53 -10.92
N VAL A 103 4.65 -0.52 -11.74
CA VAL A 103 3.42 0.18 -11.37
C VAL A 103 2.89 -0.42 -10.08
N TRP A 104 2.47 0.41 -9.13
CA TRP A 104 1.93 -0.09 -7.86
C TRP A 104 0.67 -0.93 -8.13
N PRO A 105 0.50 -2.09 -7.46
CA PRO A 105 -0.62 -2.99 -7.72
C PRO A 105 -1.99 -2.32 -7.62
N CYS A 106 -2.16 -1.34 -6.73
CA CYS A 106 -3.41 -0.57 -6.60
C CYS A 106 -3.77 0.27 -7.85
N PHE A 107 -2.82 0.57 -8.73
CA PHE A 107 -3.02 1.40 -9.91
C PHE A 107 -2.97 0.64 -11.24
N ALA A 108 -2.69 -0.66 -11.22
CA ALA A 108 -2.50 -1.47 -12.43
C ALA A 108 -3.68 -1.42 -13.42
N SER A 109 -4.90 -1.22 -12.93
CA SER A 109 -6.12 -1.14 -13.74
C SER A 109 -6.91 0.16 -13.52
N VAL A 110 -6.26 1.20 -13.00
CA VAL A 110 -6.93 2.49 -12.72
C VAL A 110 -6.60 3.49 -13.84
N LEU A 111 -7.65 4.09 -14.39
CA LEU A 111 -7.55 5.16 -15.38
C LEU A 111 -7.69 6.53 -14.71
N ASP A 112 -6.96 7.52 -15.22
CA ASP A 112 -7.13 8.92 -14.89
C ASP A 112 -8.42 9.49 -15.54
N ASN A 113 -8.81 10.71 -15.16
CA ASN A 113 -9.94 11.47 -15.71
C ASN A 113 -9.84 11.67 -17.23
N LYS A 114 -8.65 11.50 -17.81
CA LYS A 114 -8.38 11.57 -19.26
C LYS A 114 -8.39 10.19 -19.95
N GLY A 115 -8.82 9.13 -19.26
CA GLY A 115 -8.79 7.75 -19.77
C GLY A 115 -7.40 7.14 -19.90
N LYS A 116 -6.36 7.77 -19.33
CA LYS A 116 -4.98 7.27 -19.41
C LYS A 116 -4.65 6.36 -18.23
N PRO A 117 -3.88 5.27 -18.43
CA PRO A 117 -3.48 4.40 -17.32
C PRO A 117 -2.54 5.12 -16.36
N ILE A 118 -2.78 4.95 -15.06
CA ILE A 118 -1.94 5.52 -14.01
C ILE A 118 -0.64 4.70 -13.90
N THR A 119 0.51 5.37 -14.03
CA THR A 119 1.83 4.71 -14.09
C THR A 119 2.67 4.94 -12.83
N PHE A 120 2.03 5.27 -11.71
CA PHE A 120 2.72 5.48 -10.44
C PHE A 120 3.48 4.24 -9.97
N GLY A 121 4.75 4.43 -9.60
CA GLY A 121 5.66 3.34 -9.21
C GLY A 121 6.63 2.90 -10.32
N LYS A 122 6.35 3.21 -11.60
CA LYS A 122 7.16 2.75 -12.74
C LYS A 122 8.67 3.02 -12.61
N LEU A 123 9.06 4.17 -12.03
CA LEU A 123 10.46 4.55 -11.83
C LEU A 123 11.10 4.03 -10.52
N GLY A 124 10.29 3.44 -9.64
CA GLY A 124 10.66 3.12 -8.27
C GLY A 124 10.78 4.36 -7.37
N PHE A 125 10.66 4.16 -6.06
CA PHE A 125 10.87 5.20 -5.07
C PHE A 125 12.36 5.33 -4.72
N ARG A 126 12.98 6.46 -5.05
CA ARG A 126 14.41 6.72 -4.79
C ARG A 126 14.75 7.36 -3.44
N PRO A 127 13.90 8.23 -2.86
CA PRO A 127 14.24 8.85 -1.57
C PRO A 127 14.43 7.82 -0.46
N ARG A 128 15.11 8.28 0.60
CA ARG A 128 15.23 7.52 1.85
C ARG A 128 13.94 7.62 2.65
N GLY A 129 13.63 6.57 3.39
CA GLY A 129 12.58 6.62 4.41
C GLY A 129 12.97 7.55 5.57
N TYR A 130 12.00 7.86 6.41
CA TYR A 130 12.21 8.69 7.59
C TYR A 130 13.30 8.10 8.49
N HIS A 131 13.15 6.84 8.90
CA HIS A 131 14.10 6.15 9.78
C HIS A 131 15.46 5.89 9.11
N GLU A 132 15.49 5.66 7.79
CA GLU A 132 16.74 5.58 7.03
C GLU A 132 17.51 6.91 7.03
N SER A 133 16.80 8.04 7.01
CA SER A 133 17.42 9.37 6.99
C SER A 133 17.96 9.79 8.37
N THR A 134 17.22 9.47 9.44
CA THR A 134 17.60 9.86 10.81
C THR A 134 18.80 9.08 11.35
N GLN A 135 19.03 7.86 10.86
CA GLN A 135 20.09 6.99 11.40
C GLN A 135 21.48 7.25 10.78
N GLY A 136 21.66 8.26 9.93
CA GLY A 136 22.98 8.62 9.39
C GLY A 136 23.65 7.53 8.54
N PHE A 137 22.96 6.43 8.24
CA PHE A 137 23.53 5.34 7.44
C PHE A 137 23.78 5.84 6.01
N SER A 138 25.07 5.97 5.68
CA SER A 138 25.57 5.89 4.31
C SER A 138 24.97 4.63 3.69
N THR A 139 24.06 4.78 2.72
CA THR A 139 23.46 3.65 2.00
C THR A 139 24.58 2.73 1.50
N PRO A 140 24.59 1.44 1.86
CA PRO A 140 25.50 0.50 1.22
C PRO A 140 25.22 0.56 -0.27
N LYS A 141 26.25 0.87 -1.07
CA LYS A 141 26.15 0.85 -2.52
C LYS A 141 25.58 -0.52 -2.89
N LEU A 142 24.37 -0.55 -3.44
CA LEU A 142 23.80 -1.74 -4.08
C LEU A 142 24.78 -2.15 -5.18
N THR A 143 25.74 -3.01 -4.84
CA THR A 143 26.57 -3.64 -5.84
C THR A 143 25.65 -4.59 -6.59
N SER A 144 25.60 -4.42 -7.90
CA SER A 144 24.76 -5.09 -8.88
C SER A 144 24.91 -6.63 -8.94
N LYS A 145 25.46 -7.28 -7.90
CA LYS A 145 25.83 -8.69 -7.89
C LYS A 145 24.66 -9.66 -7.67
N TYR A 146 23.46 -9.17 -7.31
CA TYR A 146 22.29 -10.01 -7.07
C TYR A 146 21.15 -9.86 -8.08
N PHE A 147 21.34 -9.09 -9.16
CA PHE A 147 20.41 -9.12 -10.30
C PHE A 147 20.78 -10.33 -11.17
N LYS A 148 20.40 -11.53 -10.74
CA LYS A 148 20.27 -12.66 -11.68
C LYS A 148 19.13 -12.30 -12.61
N SER A 149 19.47 -11.94 -13.84
CA SER A 149 18.54 -11.80 -14.95
C SER A 149 17.59 -13.00 -14.97
N PRO A 150 16.27 -12.79 -15.16
CA PRO A 150 15.37 -13.91 -15.44
C PRO A 150 15.93 -14.69 -16.64
N PRO A 151 15.90 -16.04 -16.64
CA PRO A 151 16.26 -16.81 -17.80
C PRO A 151 15.30 -16.47 -18.94
N GLU A 152 15.81 -15.71 -19.90
CA GLU A 152 15.19 -15.43 -21.17
C GLU A 152 15.17 -16.73 -21.97
N LYS A 153 14.04 -17.46 -21.91
CA LYS A 153 13.60 -18.49 -22.87
C LYS A 153 12.25 -19.05 -22.40
N THR A 154 11.16 -18.36 -22.72
CA THR A 154 9.87 -19.05 -22.92
C THR A 154 9.71 -19.17 -24.42
N GLN A 155 9.96 -20.38 -24.92
CA GLN A 155 9.73 -20.76 -26.30
C GLN A 155 8.25 -20.52 -26.63
N ALA A 156 8.01 -19.85 -27.75
CA ALA A 156 6.71 -19.80 -28.37
C ALA A 156 6.28 -21.24 -28.69
N LEU A 157 5.31 -21.76 -27.93
CA LEU A 157 4.55 -22.93 -28.32
C LEU A 157 3.65 -22.49 -29.47
N SER A 158 4.06 -22.91 -30.67
CA SER A 158 3.25 -22.92 -31.89
C SER A 158 1.93 -23.61 -31.61
N PHE A 159 0.85 -22.82 -31.60
CA PHE A 159 -0.52 -23.31 -31.58
C PHE A 159 -0.84 -23.77 -33.01
N GLN A 160 -0.84 -25.08 -33.24
CA GLN A 160 -1.28 -25.66 -34.50
C GLN A 160 -2.81 -25.61 -34.58
N GLU A 161 -3.22 -25.15 -35.76
CA GLU A 161 -4.50 -25.17 -36.41
C GLU A 161 -5.22 -26.53 -36.29
N GLU A 162 -6.46 -26.52 -35.78
CA GLU A 162 -7.47 -27.49 -36.19
C GLU A 162 -8.71 -26.71 -36.63
N GLN A 163 -8.85 -26.58 -37.95
CA GLN A 163 -10.11 -26.28 -38.59
C GLN A 163 -10.93 -27.56 -38.61
N GLU A 164 -11.99 -27.64 -37.80
CA GLU A 164 -13.09 -28.55 -38.09
C GLU A 164 -14.23 -27.77 -38.71
N THR A 165 -14.44 -28.10 -39.99
CA THR A 165 -15.58 -27.76 -40.80
C THR A 165 -16.80 -28.52 -40.27
N PHE A 166 -17.85 -27.81 -39.87
CA PHE A 166 -19.17 -28.41 -39.72
C PHE A 166 -20.07 -27.94 -40.86
N THR A 167 -20.54 -28.92 -41.61
CA THR A 167 -21.48 -28.83 -42.72
C THR A 167 -22.91 -28.83 -42.20
#